data_AF-A0A1W1E7A7-F1
#
_entry.id   AF-A0A1W1E7A7-F1
#
_cell.length_a   1.000
_cell.length_b   1.000
_cell.length_c   1.000
_cell.angle_alpha   90.00
_cell.angle_beta   90.00
_cell.angle_gamma   90.00
#
_symmetry.space_group_name_H-M   'P 1'
#
loop_
_entity.id
_entity.type
_entity.pdbx_description
1 polymer ?
#
loop_
_entity_poly.entity_id
_entity_poly.type
_entity_poly.pdbx_seq_one_letter_code
_entity_poly.pdbx_strand_id
1 'polypeptide(L)'
;MESSEKFIASVGKLIDSPNIELYLLVVLLLFTLWFIRSTVKYYFGQKRKLKQMHRFAKEGDLEAQRHLAKRYQKGDILPKSCERAAYWYQKAAFSGDDEAKGFLEKFLENKRKKC
;
A
#
# COMPACT_ATOMS: atom_id res chain seq x y z
N MET A 1 -13.51 -44.55 -8.50
CA MET A 1 -12.41 -44.84 -9.45
C MET A 1 -12.78 -44.45 -10.88
N GLU A 2 -13.97 -44.82 -11.38
CA GLU A 2 -14.41 -44.53 -12.76
C GLU A 2 -14.62 -43.02 -13.09
N SER A 3 -14.99 -42.20 -12.09
CA SER A 3 -15.22 -40.76 -12.28
C SER A 3 -13.93 -39.97 -12.54
N SER A 4 -12.83 -40.34 -11.86
CA SER A 4 -11.52 -39.72 -12.09
C SER A 4 -10.91 -40.14 -13.43
N GLU A 5 -11.16 -41.36 -13.90
CA GLU A 5 -10.68 -41.82 -15.21
C GLU A 5 -11.40 -41.11 -16.36
N LYS A 6 -12.72 -40.89 -16.25
CA LYS A 6 -13.47 -40.08 -17.22
C LYS A 6 -13.03 -38.61 -17.23
N PHE A 7 -12.69 -38.07 -16.06
CA PHE A 7 -12.13 -36.73 -15.95
C PHE A 7 -10.75 -36.64 -16.60
N ILE A 8 -9.85 -37.58 -16.32
CA ILE A 8 -8.50 -37.64 -16.92
C ILE A 8 -8.57 -37.85 -18.44
N ALA A 9 -9.47 -38.70 -18.94
CA ALA A 9 -9.67 -38.93 -20.38
C ALA A 9 -10.26 -37.69 -21.09
N SER A 10 -11.15 -36.96 -20.42
CA SER A 10 -11.68 -35.69 -20.93
C SER A 10 -10.61 -34.59 -20.96
N VAL A 11 -9.80 -34.49 -19.92
CA VAL A 11 -8.66 -33.58 -19.84
C VAL A 11 -7.58 -33.94 -20.87
N GLY A 12 -7.31 -35.22 -21.10
CA GLY A 12 -6.38 -35.69 -22.14
C GLY A 12 -6.78 -35.22 -23.54
N LYS A 13 -8.07 -35.32 -23.91
CA LYS A 13 -8.58 -34.81 -25.20
C LYS A 13 -8.47 -33.29 -25.36
N LEU A 14 -8.48 -32.54 -24.25
CA LEU A 14 -8.26 -31.09 -24.27
C LEU A 14 -6.78 -30.73 -24.46
N ILE A 15 -5.88 -31.56 -23.92
CA ILE A 15 -4.42 -31.42 -24.03
C ILE A 15 -3.92 -31.72 -25.45
N ASP A 16 -4.53 -32.68 -26.15
CA ASP A 16 -4.19 -33.02 -27.53
C ASP A 16 -4.74 -32.02 -28.57
N SER A 17 -5.43 -30.96 -28.14
CA SER A 17 -5.92 -29.92 -29.05
C SER A 17 -4.75 -29.09 -29.59
N PRO A 18 -4.65 -28.86 -30.91
CA PRO A 18 -3.53 -28.15 -31.53
C PRO A 18 -3.40 -26.69 -31.07
N ASN A 19 -4.40 -26.17 -30.34
CA ASN A 19 -4.50 -24.77 -29.93
C ASN A 19 -4.42 -24.58 -28.41
N ILE A 20 -4.12 -25.61 -27.61
CA ILE A 20 -4.07 -25.48 -26.14
C ILE A 20 -3.00 -24.48 -25.68
N GLU A 21 -1.85 -24.44 -26.36
CA GLU A 21 -0.78 -23.47 -26.09
C GLU A 21 -1.30 -22.03 -26.23
N LEU A 22 -2.11 -21.77 -27.26
CA LEU A 22 -2.70 -20.46 -27.50
C LEU A 22 -3.70 -20.07 -26.39
N TYR A 23 -4.52 -21.01 -25.92
CA TYR A 23 -5.43 -20.75 -24.80
C TYR A 23 -4.70 -20.47 -23.48
N LEU A 24 -3.62 -21.21 -23.18
CA LEU A 24 -2.79 -20.95 -22.00
C LEU A 24 -2.15 -19.56 -22.05
N LEU A 25 -1.61 -19.17 -23.21
CA LEU A 25 -1.06 -17.83 -23.42
C LEU A 25 -2.11 -16.74 -23.25
N VAL A 26 -3.32 -16.92 -23.80
CA VAL A 26 -4.41 -15.94 -23.65
C VAL A 26 -4.85 -15.81 -22.20
N VAL A 27 -4.99 -16.91 -21.45
CA VAL A 27 -5.36 -16.87 -20.03
C VAL A 27 -4.27 -16.19 -19.19
N LEU A 28 -2.98 -16.46 -19.47
CA LEU A 28 -1.87 -15.79 -18.81
C LEU A 28 -1.80 -14.29 -19.15
N LEU A 29 -2.07 -13.92 -20.41
CA LEU A 29 -2.16 -12.52 -20.82
C LEU A 29 -3.32 -11.80 -20.12
N LEU A 30 -4.50 -12.42 -20.06
CA LEU A 30 -5.65 -11.87 -19.36
C LEU A 30 -5.38 -11.75 -17.85
N PHE A 31 -4.73 -12.74 -17.25
CA PHE A 31 -4.35 -12.73 -15.85
C PHE A 31 -3.34 -11.63 -15.53
N THR A 32 -2.31 -11.45 -16.36
CA THR A 32 -1.31 -10.40 -16.18
C THR A 32 -1.91 -9.02 -16.43
N LEU A 33 -2.76 -8.84 -17.44
CA LEU A 33 -3.50 -7.59 -17.66
C LEU A 33 -4.44 -7.27 -16.50
N TRP A 34 -5.15 -8.26 -15.98
CA TRP A 34 -5.98 -8.12 -14.78
C TRP A 34 -5.13 -7.76 -13.55
N PHE A 35 -3.97 -8.38 -13.37
CA PHE A 35 -3.05 -8.12 -12.27
C PHE A 35 -2.42 -6.73 -12.35
N ILE A 36 -2.00 -6.30 -13.54
CA ILE A 36 -1.51 -4.94 -13.81
C ILE A 36 -2.63 -3.92 -13.53
N ARG A 37 -3.84 -4.16 -14.02
CA ARG A 37 -4.99 -3.28 -13.77
C ARG A 37 -5.35 -3.23 -12.27
N SER A 38 -5.26 -4.36 -11.58
CA SER A 38 -5.51 -4.49 -10.14
C SER A 38 -4.48 -3.70 -9.32
N THR A 39 -3.19 -3.88 -9.62
CA THR A 39 -2.09 -3.18 -8.95
C THR A 39 -2.14 -1.67 -9.21
N VAL A 40 -2.38 -1.22 -10.46
CA VAL A 40 -2.53 0.21 -10.79
C VAL A 40 -3.67 0.87 -10.01
N LYS A 41 -4.81 0.17 -9.85
CA LYS A 41 -5.95 0.65 -9.04
C LYS A 41 -5.56 0.83 -7.57
N TYR A 42 -4.76 -0.09 -7.01
CA TYR A 42 -4.23 0.00 -5.65
C TYR A 42 -3.33 1.23 -5.44
N TYR A 43 -2.42 1.52 -6.38
CA TYR A 43 -1.53 2.68 -6.28
C TYR A 43 -2.25 4.03 -6.41
N PHE A 44 -3.25 4.15 -7.28
CA PHE A 44 -3.91 5.45 -7.52
C PHE A 44 -4.84 5.87 -6.37
N GLY A 45 -5.46 4.91 -5.68
CA GLY A 45 -6.36 5.20 -4.56
C GLY A 45 -5.66 5.92 -3.40
N GLN A 46 -4.43 5.52 -3.07
CA GLN A 46 -3.65 6.12 -1.98
C GLN A 46 -3.16 7.53 -2.29
N LYS A 47 -2.78 7.82 -3.56
CA LYS A 47 -2.35 9.17 -3.96
C LYS A 47 -3.46 10.23 -3.78
N ARG A 48 -4.72 9.86 -4.09
CA ARG A 48 -5.86 10.77 -3.85
C ARG A 48 -6.08 11.03 -2.36
N LYS A 49 -6.02 9.98 -1.53
CA LYS A 49 -6.15 10.10 -0.06
C LYS A 49 -5.04 10.97 0.53
N LEU A 50 -3.81 10.82 0.03
CA LEU A 50 -2.67 11.62 0.47
C LEU A 50 -2.84 13.12 0.16
N LYS A 51 -3.34 13.45 -1.03
CA LYS A 51 -3.62 14.85 -1.40
C LYS A 51 -4.66 15.49 -0.47
N GLN A 52 -5.71 14.75 -0.12
CA GLN A 52 -6.72 15.22 0.83
C GLN A 52 -6.14 15.37 2.24
N MET A 53 -5.36 14.40 2.73
CA MET A 53 -4.65 14.52 4.02
C MET A 53 -3.73 15.75 4.06
N HIS A 54 -3.00 16.05 2.99
CA HIS A 54 -2.19 17.26 2.92
C HIS A 54 -3.02 18.54 3.03
N ARG A 55 -4.23 18.56 2.48
CA ARG A 55 -5.14 19.69 2.60
C ARG A 55 -5.63 19.85 4.05
N PHE A 56 -6.19 18.80 4.65
CA PHE A 56 -6.66 18.82 6.03
C PHE A 56 -5.54 19.14 7.02
N ALA A 57 -4.34 18.57 6.82
CA ALA A 57 -3.18 18.85 7.65
C ALA A 57 -2.73 20.32 7.57
N LYS A 58 -2.92 20.98 6.42
CA LYS A 58 -2.69 22.42 6.26
C LYS A 58 -3.78 23.26 6.93
N GLU A 59 -5.04 22.81 6.86
CA GLU A 59 -6.19 23.44 7.51
C GLU A 59 -6.15 23.31 9.06
N GLY A 60 -5.26 22.48 9.60
CA GLY A 60 -5.03 22.37 11.05
C GLY A 60 -5.60 21.11 11.68
N ASP A 61 -6.15 20.20 10.89
CA ASP A 61 -6.70 18.95 11.38
C ASP A 61 -5.61 18.08 12.02
N LEU A 62 -5.73 17.86 13.33
CA LEU A 62 -4.76 17.13 14.16
C LEU A 62 -4.56 15.70 13.65
N GLU A 63 -5.66 15.04 13.33
CA GLU A 63 -5.66 13.65 12.89
C GLU A 63 -4.97 13.50 11.53
N ALA A 64 -5.20 14.41 10.59
CA ALA A 64 -4.53 14.45 9.30
C ALA A 64 -3.04 14.72 9.43
N GLN A 65 -2.62 15.65 10.30
CA GLN A 65 -1.20 15.93 10.57
C GLN A 65 -0.49 14.70 11.14
N ARG A 66 -1.10 14.05 12.13
CA ARG A 66 -0.59 12.82 12.76
C ARG A 66 -0.51 11.66 11.77
N HIS A 67 -1.57 11.44 10.98
CA HIS A 67 -1.57 10.40 9.95
C HIS A 67 -0.51 10.65 8.88
N LEU A 68 -0.32 11.91 8.50
CA LEU A 68 0.70 12.27 7.53
C LEU A 68 2.11 12.03 8.06
N ALA A 69 2.35 12.32 9.34
CA ALA A 69 3.60 12.01 10.02
C ALA A 69 3.87 10.49 10.05
N LYS A 70 2.87 9.68 10.42
CA LYS A 70 2.95 8.20 10.38
C LYS A 70 3.32 7.70 8.97
N ARG A 71 2.78 8.30 7.90
CA ARG A 71 3.11 7.94 6.50
C ARG A 71 4.55 8.27 6.13
N TYR A 72 5.06 9.44 6.52
CA TYR A 72 6.47 9.80 6.32
C TYR A 72 7.43 8.91 7.13
N GLN A 73 7.01 8.41 8.29
CA GLN A 73 7.80 7.49 9.11
C GLN A 73 7.90 6.08 8.50
N LYS A 74 6.78 5.57 7.97
CA LYS A 74 6.72 4.23 7.37
C LYS A 74 7.40 4.16 6.00
N GLY A 75 7.21 5.18 5.17
CA GLY A 75 7.78 5.21 3.82
C GLY A 75 6.98 4.46 2.76
N ASP A 76 5.71 4.12 3.01
CA ASP A 76 4.91 3.28 2.10
C ASP A 76 4.66 3.95 0.73
N ILE A 77 4.17 5.20 0.76
CA ILE A 77 3.70 5.95 -0.43
C ILE A 77 4.54 7.22 -0.61
N LEU A 78 5.07 7.74 0.49
CA LEU A 78 5.95 8.90 0.55
C LEU A 78 7.36 8.41 0.83
N PRO A 79 8.39 9.13 0.35
CA PRO A 79 9.76 8.83 0.74
C PRO A 79 9.87 8.88 2.27
N LYS A 80 10.43 7.83 2.86
CA LYS A 80 10.67 7.75 4.29
C LYS A 80 11.53 8.93 4.73
N SER A 81 11.03 9.73 5.66
CA SER A 81 11.75 10.88 6.19
C SER A 81 11.34 11.14 7.62
N CYS A 82 12.27 10.86 8.54
CA CYS A 82 12.06 11.10 9.97
C CYS A 82 11.93 12.60 10.29
N GLU A 83 12.61 13.47 9.54
CA GLU A 83 12.55 14.93 9.70
C GLU A 83 11.16 15.46 9.33
N ARG A 84 10.62 15.05 8.18
CA ARG A 84 9.27 15.45 7.77
C ARG A 84 8.22 14.88 8.71
N ALA A 85 8.38 13.64 9.17
CA ALA A 85 7.50 13.07 10.18
C ALA A 85 7.51 13.88 11.48
N ALA A 86 8.70 14.24 11.99
CA ALA A 86 8.86 15.04 13.19
C ALA A 86 8.23 16.43 13.06
N TYR A 87 8.38 17.09 11.90
CA TYR A 87 7.75 18.38 11.61
C TYR A 87 6.22 18.32 11.75
N TRP A 88 5.59 17.31 11.15
CA TRP A 88 4.13 17.16 11.23
C TRP A 88 3.65 16.73 12.62
N TYR A 89 4.40 15.88 13.33
CA TYR A 89 4.11 15.57 14.73
C TYR A 89 4.27 16.78 15.64
N GLN A 90 5.28 17.62 15.42
CA GLN A 90 5.47 18.85 16.20
C GLN A 90 4.29 19.80 16.02
N LYS A 91 3.80 19.94 14.79
CA LYS A 91 2.63 20.78 14.50
C LYS A 91 1.37 20.27 15.20
N ALA A 92 1.11 18.96 15.15
CA ALA A 92 -0.03 18.35 15.83
C ALA A 92 0.09 18.42 17.36
N ALA A 93 1.29 18.18 17.89
CA ALA A 93 1.60 18.28 19.31
C ALA A 93 1.39 19.70 19.85
N PHE A 94 1.78 20.72 19.08
CA PHE A 94 1.57 22.13 19.42
C PHE A 94 0.09 22.49 19.50
N SER A 95 -0.73 21.91 18.62
CA SER A 95 -2.17 22.09 18.61
C SER A 95 -2.92 21.17 19.60
N GLY A 96 -2.20 20.42 20.45
CA GLY A 96 -2.77 19.66 21.56
C GLY A 96 -2.96 18.16 21.34
N ASP A 97 -2.47 17.57 20.24
CA ASP A 97 -2.56 16.13 19.99
C ASP A 97 -1.57 15.35 20.89
N ASP A 98 -2.09 14.63 21.87
CA ASP A 98 -1.29 13.88 22.84
C ASP A 98 -0.59 12.65 22.23
N GLU A 99 -1.16 12.03 21.19
CA GLU A 99 -0.45 10.97 20.47
C GLU A 99 0.77 11.56 19.75
N ALA A 100 0.61 12.72 19.10
CA ALA A 100 1.70 13.38 18.41
C ALA A 100 2.81 13.83 19.37
N LYS A 101 2.46 14.28 20.58
CA LYS A 101 3.45 14.57 21.65
C LYS A 101 4.24 13.31 22.00
N GLY A 102 3.58 12.18 22.25
CA GLY A 102 4.27 10.93 22.56
C GLY A 102 5.21 10.43 21.45
N PHE A 103 4.85 10.65 20.18
CA PHE A 103 5.74 10.36 19.06
C PHE A 103 6.94 11.33 18.99
N LEU A 104 6.72 12.62 19.27
CA LEU A 104 7.78 13.62 19.30
C LEU A 104 8.77 13.36 20.45
N GLU A 105 8.27 13.00 21.63
CA GLU A 105 9.09 12.62 22.78
C GLU A 105 10.01 11.44 22.46
N LYS A 106 9.47 10.37 21.84
CA LYS A 106 10.28 9.24 21.38
C LYS A 106 11.34 9.65 20.36
N PHE A 107 11.02 10.58 19.46
CA PHE A 107 11.97 11.08 18.47
C PHE A 107 13.13 11.86 19.14
N LEU A 108 12.81 12.71 20.11
CA LEU A 108 13.80 13.45 20.89
C LEU A 108 14.63 12.54 21.79
N GLU A 109 14.01 11.54 22.42
CA GLU A 109 14.70 10.55 23.24
C GLU A 109 15.71 9.74 22.42
N ASN A 110 15.32 9.28 21.22
CA ASN A 110 16.21 8.55 20.32
C ASN A 110 17.40 9.44 19.88
N LYS A 111 17.18 10.73 19.65
CA LYS A 111 18.28 11.68 19.42
C LYS A 111 19.19 11.81 20.64
N ARG A 112 18.65 11.93 21.86
CA ARG A 112 19.46 12.00 23.10
C ARG A 112 20.29 10.75 23.36
N LYS A 113 19.78 9.54 23.04
CA LYS A 113 20.50 8.27 23.23
C LYS A 113 21.63 8.03 22.21
N LYS A 114 21.73 8.87 21.17
CA LYS A 114 22.78 8.82 20.16
C LYS A 114 23.89 9.87 20.37
N CYS A 115 23.80 10.66 21.43
CA CYS A 115 24.87 11.52 21.91
C CYS A 115 25.59 10.85 23.10
#